data_AF-A0A352AQG9-F1
#
_entry.id   AF-A0A352AQG9-F1
#
_cell.length_a   1.000
_cell.length_b   1.000
_cell.length_c   1.000
_cell.angle_alpha   90.00
_cell.angle_beta   90.00
_cell.angle_gamma   90.00
#
_symmetry.space_group_name_H-M   'P 1'
#
loop_
_entity.id
_entity.type
_entity.pdbx_description
1 polymer ?
#
loop_
_entity_poly.entity_id
_entity_poly.type
_entity_poly.pdbx_seq_one_letter_code
_entity_poly.pdbx_strand_id
1 'polypeptide(L)'
;MSTHIFGIRHHGPGSSRSLRQALEALQPDAILVEGPPDADGMLPLLVHPEMKPPVALVVYVPDQPQRAIYYPFAVFSPEWQAIHYGLTHGATVRFMDLPQAYRLLGTDLVTDVGDDVFVGSPNPVSEIQLDPLDWLGKAAGYSDGERWWEHLVEQRQDSTDLFAAILEAMTVLRQEAPPFTEPLEAQREAYMRKTIRIAQKEGFSRIAVVCGAWHAPVLAQMPALKEDEALLKGLPKSKVEATWVPWTYGRLCYRNGYGAGVESPGWYDYLWSHGESIQNSQYLPNSPPIQPNQEETGMFSPQSWG
;
A
#
# COMPACT_ATOMS: atom_id res chain seq x y z
N MET A 1 -21.00 -6.65 -15.79
CA MET A 1 -20.30 -6.03 -14.65
C MET A 1 -19.14 -6.93 -14.32
N SER A 2 -17.93 -6.40 -14.26
CA SER A 2 -16.71 -7.15 -13.90
C SER A 2 -16.05 -6.48 -12.71
N THR A 3 -15.71 -7.28 -11.70
CA THR A 3 -14.92 -6.86 -10.54
C THR A 3 -13.52 -7.43 -10.68
N HIS A 4 -12.51 -6.57 -10.65
CA HIS A 4 -11.09 -6.93 -10.75
C HIS A 4 -10.42 -6.62 -9.43
N ILE A 5 -9.70 -7.60 -8.86
CA ILE A 5 -9.10 -7.49 -7.54
C ILE A 5 -7.58 -7.42 -7.68
N PHE A 6 -7.02 -6.36 -7.14
CA PHE A 6 -5.59 -6.05 -7.16
C PHE A 6 -5.07 -6.15 -5.73
N GLY A 7 -4.53 -7.33 -5.39
CA GLY A 7 -3.84 -7.55 -4.13
C GLY A 7 -2.49 -6.85 -4.13
N ILE A 8 -2.26 -5.95 -3.18
CA ILE A 8 -1.05 -5.13 -3.07
C ILE A 8 -0.38 -5.27 -1.71
N ARG A 9 0.83 -4.72 -1.62
CA ARG A 9 1.45 -4.28 -0.37
C ARG A 9 1.45 -2.75 -0.34
N HIS A 10 1.20 -2.15 0.82
CA HIS A 10 0.89 -0.71 0.98
C HIS A 10 1.96 0.27 0.44
N HIS A 11 3.21 -0.20 0.29
CA HIS A 11 4.33 0.60 -0.19
C HIS A 11 5.23 -0.25 -1.08
N GLY A 12 5.36 0.16 -2.34
CA GLY A 12 6.13 -0.60 -3.32
C GLY A 12 6.13 0.05 -4.69
N PRO A 13 7.29 0.43 -5.25
CA PRO A 13 7.35 1.07 -6.56
C PRO A 13 6.95 0.11 -7.69
N GLY A 14 7.23 -1.20 -7.60
CA GLY A 14 6.83 -2.18 -8.61
C GLY A 14 5.36 -2.52 -8.54
N SER A 15 4.82 -2.70 -7.33
CA SER A 15 3.39 -2.83 -7.09
C SER A 15 2.63 -1.62 -7.64
N SER A 16 3.13 -0.41 -7.39
CA SER A 16 2.54 0.84 -7.87
C SER A 16 2.53 0.96 -9.40
N ARG A 17 3.66 0.65 -10.07
CA ARG A 17 3.74 0.66 -11.53
C ARG A 17 2.80 -0.37 -12.15
N SER A 18 2.81 -1.59 -11.64
CA SER A 18 1.96 -2.68 -12.12
C SER A 18 0.48 -2.35 -11.96
N LEU A 19 0.10 -1.75 -10.83
CA LEU A 19 -1.27 -1.32 -10.60
C LEU A 19 -1.69 -0.21 -11.57
N ARG A 20 -0.82 0.79 -11.82
CA ARG A 20 -1.12 1.82 -12.81
C ARG A 20 -1.35 1.24 -14.20
N GLN A 21 -0.48 0.35 -14.67
CA GLN A 21 -0.64 -0.33 -15.95
C GLN A 21 -1.95 -1.12 -16.02
N ALA A 22 -2.31 -1.82 -14.94
CA ALA A 22 -3.56 -2.57 -14.85
C ALA A 22 -4.80 -1.64 -14.87
N LEU A 23 -4.77 -0.51 -14.17
CA LEU A 23 -5.85 0.48 -14.17
C LEU A 23 -6.00 1.16 -15.54
N GLU A 24 -4.88 1.48 -16.21
CA GLU A 24 -4.87 2.03 -17.57
C GLU A 24 -5.45 1.04 -18.58
N ALA A 25 -5.16 -0.25 -18.46
CA ALA A 25 -5.75 -1.28 -19.32
C ALA A 25 -7.25 -1.50 -19.02
N LEU A 26 -7.63 -1.51 -17.74
CA LEU A 26 -8.99 -1.78 -17.29
C LEU A 26 -9.96 -0.60 -17.54
N GLN A 27 -9.46 0.64 -17.47
CA GLN A 27 -10.28 1.86 -17.52
C GLN A 27 -11.50 1.79 -16.58
N PRO A 28 -11.32 1.53 -15.27
CA PRO A 28 -12.45 1.31 -14.36
C PRO A 28 -13.36 2.53 -14.24
N ASP A 29 -14.67 2.30 -14.08
CA ASP A 29 -15.63 3.36 -13.74
C ASP A 29 -15.83 3.53 -12.22
N ALA A 30 -15.36 2.57 -11.42
CA ALA A 30 -15.20 2.70 -9.97
C ALA A 30 -13.91 2.04 -9.46
N ILE A 31 -13.27 2.68 -8.49
CA ILE A 31 -12.09 2.18 -7.77
C ILE A 31 -12.40 2.16 -6.27
N LEU A 32 -12.40 0.97 -5.69
CA LEU A 32 -12.61 0.73 -4.27
C LEU A 32 -11.27 0.42 -3.63
N VAL A 33 -10.83 1.25 -2.69
CA VAL A 33 -9.50 1.18 -2.08
C VAL A 33 -9.61 0.81 -0.61
N GLU A 34 -8.80 -0.14 -0.15
CA GLU A 34 -8.70 -0.47 1.27
C GLU A 34 -8.25 0.76 2.06
N GLY A 35 -9.16 1.26 2.88
CA GLY A 35 -9.01 2.44 3.70
C GLY A 35 -10.34 2.77 4.37
N PRO A 36 -10.37 3.76 5.27
CA PRO A 36 -11.53 4.00 6.13
C PRO A 36 -12.61 4.86 5.42
N PRO A 37 -13.84 4.37 5.25
CA PRO A 37 -14.94 5.15 4.65
C PRO A 37 -15.29 6.42 5.40
N ASP A 38 -14.94 6.53 6.69
CA ASP A 38 -15.08 7.77 7.46
C ASP A 38 -14.31 8.95 6.83
N ALA A 39 -13.34 8.66 5.98
CA ALA A 39 -12.50 9.62 5.29
C ALA A 39 -12.83 9.81 3.80
N ASP A 40 -13.93 9.26 3.28
CA ASP A 40 -14.30 9.43 1.86
C ASP A 40 -14.35 10.92 1.45
N GLY A 41 -14.84 11.79 2.35
CA GLY A 41 -14.88 13.24 2.12
C GLY A 41 -13.51 13.90 1.95
N MET A 42 -12.42 13.22 2.33
CA MET A 42 -11.04 13.71 2.22
C MET A 42 -10.38 13.34 0.89
N LEU A 43 -10.96 12.41 0.10
CA LEU A 43 -10.40 11.94 -1.17
C LEU A 43 -10.15 13.06 -2.20
N PRO A 44 -11.03 14.08 -2.39
CA PRO A 44 -10.79 15.12 -3.39
C PRO A 44 -9.50 15.93 -3.16
N LEU A 45 -8.97 15.95 -1.93
CA LEU A 45 -7.76 16.70 -1.60
C LEU A 45 -6.48 16.06 -2.16
N LEU A 46 -6.50 14.77 -2.54
CA LEU A 46 -5.31 14.05 -3.02
C LEU A 46 -4.79 14.55 -4.37
N VAL A 47 -5.66 15.19 -5.16
CA VAL A 47 -5.29 15.79 -6.45
C VAL A 47 -5.03 17.30 -6.33
N HIS A 48 -5.06 17.85 -5.11
CA HIS A 48 -4.70 19.26 -4.91
C HIS A 48 -3.21 19.46 -5.21
N PRO A 49 -2.79 20.51 -5.96
CA PRO A 49 -1.39 20.71 -6.36
C PRO A 49 -0.39 20.81 -5.20
N GLU A 50 -0.85 21.22 -4.01
CA GLU A 50 -0.03 21.32 -2.81
C GLU A 50 0.02 20.01 -1.99
N MET A 51 -0.81 19.01 -2.31
CA MET A 51 -0.80 17.71 -1.65
C MET A 51 0.41 16.89 -2.12
N LYS A 52 1.52 17.00 -1.40
CA LYS A 52 2.79 16.34 -1.73
C LYS A 52 3.10 15.23 -0.73
N PRO A 53 3.04 13.95 -1.12
CA PRO A 53 3.45 12.86 -0.24
C PRO A 53 4.95 12.95 0.11
N PRO A 54 5.39 12.43 1.26
CA PRO A 54 4.61 11.61 2.18
C PRO A 54 3.61 12.41 3.04
N VAL A 55 2.37 11.94 3.07
CA VAL A 55 1.27 12.47 3.90
C VAL A 55 0.58 11.32 4.61
N ALA A 56 -0.13 11.59 5.69
CA ALA A 56 -0.97 10.58 6.34
C ALA A 56 -2.41 11.07 6.42
N LEU A 57 -3.34 10.19 6.06
CA LEU A 57 -4.73 10.36 6.42
C LEU A 57 -4.88 9.97 7.90
N VAL A 58 -5.50 10.85 8.67
CA VAL A 58 -5.72 10.63 10.11
C VAL A 58 -7.22 10.51 10.33
N VAL A 59 -7.64 9.47 11.04
CA VAL A 59 -9.01 9.36 11.57
C VAL A 59 -8.92 9.37 13.08
N TYR A 60 -9.60 10.32 13.74
CA TYR A 60 -9.48 10.58 15.18
C TYR A 60 -10.83 10.81 15.85
N VAL A 61 -10.86 10.63 17.17
CA VAL A 61 -12.02 11.01 18.01
C VAL A 61 -11.90 12.50 18.38
N PRO A 62 -12.82 13.39 17.99
CA PRO A 62 -12.65 14.84 18.18
C PRO A 62 -12.41 15.29 19.62
N ASP A 63 -13.10 14.66 20.57
CA ASP A 63 -12.97 14.99 22.00
C ASP A 63 -11.76 14.32 22.67
N GLN A 64 -11.06 13.42 21.97
CA GLN A 64 -9.91 12.65 22.44
C GLN A 64 -8.92 12.42 21.27
N PRO A 65 -8.30 13.48 20.72
CA PRO A 65 -7.52 13.40 19.47
C PRO A 65 -6.30 12.48 19.53
N GLN A 66 -5.81 12.14 20.72
CA GLN A 66 -4.80 11.10 20.93
C GLN A 66 -5.28 9.70 20.48
N ARG A 67 -6.60 9.50 20.40
CA ARG A 67 -7.22 8.29 19.84
C ARG A 67 -7.39 8.49 18.34
N ALA A 68 -6.29 8.25 17.64
CA ALA A 68 -6.19 8.42 16.20
C ALA A 68 -5.53 7.21 15.55
N ILE A 69 -5.85 6.98 14.28
CA ILE A 69 -5.17 6.03 13.41
C ILE A 69 -4.68 6.78 12.18
N TYR A 70 -3.47 6.44 11.76
CA TYR A 70 -2.76 7.07 10.66
C TYR A 70 -2.65 6.08 9.51
N TYR A 71 -2.94 6.54 8.29
CA TYR A 71 -2.73 5.83 7.05
C TYR A 71 -1.71 6.62 6.24
N PRO A 72 -0.42 6.30 6.37
CA PRO A 72 0.62 6.92 5.58
C PRO A 72 0.48 6.59 4.08
N PHE A 73 0.74 7.57 3.24
CA PHE A 73 0.84 7.44 1.80
C PHE A 73 2.16 8.04 1.34
N ALA A 74 2.85 7.32 0.46
CA ALA A 74 3.97 7.83 -0.31
C ALA A 74 3.58 7.91 -1.78
N VAL A 75 4.39 8.61 -2.60
CA VAL A 75 4.18 8.61 -4.05
C VAL A 75 4.25 7.19 -4.63
N PHE A 76 5.01 6.28 -4.01
CA PHE A 76 5.12 4.86 -4.39
C PHE A 76 4.15 3.95 -3.60
N SER A 77 3.08 4.49 -3.01
CA SER A 77 1.98 3.68 -2.49
C SER A 77 1.02 3.31 -3.62
N PRO A 78 0.70 2.02 -3.83
CA PRO A 78 -0.28 1.62 -4.84
C PRO A 78 -1.65 2.27 -4.63
N GLU A 79 -2.08 2.45 -3.39
CA GLU A 79 -3.34 3.11 -3.03
C GLU A 79 -3.32 4.60 -3.40
N TRP A 80 -2.21 5.29 -3.15
CA TRP A 80 -2.03 6.68 -3.59
C TRP A 80 -2.18 6.77 -5.12
N GLN A 81 -1.53 5.86 -5.85
CA GLN A 81 -1.60 5.81 -7.31
C GLN A 81 -3.01 5.48 -7.81
N ALA A 82 -3.71 4.55 -7.16
CA ALA A 82 -5.08 4.17 -7.54
C ALA A 82 -6.08 5.31 -7.32
N ILE A 83 -6.01 5.99 -6.17
CA ILE A 83 -6.88 7.13 -5.87
C ILE A 83 -6.59 8.28 -6.84
N HIS A 84 -5.32 8.62 -7.02
CA HIS A 84 -4.93 9.70 -7.93
C HIS A 84 -5.36 9.39 -9.37
N TYR A 85 -5.18 8.15 -9.84
CA TYR A 85 -5.68 7.72 -11.15
C TYR A 85 -7.19 7.90 -11.26
N GLY A 86 -7.96 7.37 -10.32
CA GLY A 86 -9.43 7.44 -10.38
C GLY A 86 -9.97 8.86 -10.41
N LEU A 87 -9.46 9.72 -9.52
CA LEU A 87 -9.88 11.13 -9.44
C LEU A 87 -9.52 11.93 -10.70
N THR A 88 -8.38 11.63 -11.34
CA THR A 88 -7.95 12.33 -12.57
C THR A 88 -8.60 11.80 -13.84
N HIS A 89 -9.11 10.56 -13.82
CA HIS A 89 -9.76 9.91 -14.97
C HIS A 89 -11.30 9.87 -14.86
N GLY A 90 -11.86 10.51 -13.83
CA GLY A 90 -13.31 10.61 -13.63
C GLY A 90 -13.98 9.31 -13.15
N ALA A 91 -13.21 8.35 -12.65
CA ALA A 91 -13.76 7.17 -11.99
C ALA A 91 -14.27 7.53 -10.59
N THR A 92 -15.31 6.84 -10.12
CA THR A 92 -15.75 6.98 -8.73
C THR A 92 -14.74 6.31 -7.81
N VAL A 93 -14.14 7.05 -6.87
CA VAL A 93 -13.21 6.49 -5.88
C VAL A 93 -13.89 6.44 -4.52
N ARG A 94 -13.77 5.30 -3.81
CA ARG A 94 -14.27 5.14 -2.44
C ARG A 94 -13.33 4.28 -1.61
N PHE A 95 -13.26 4.58 -0.32
CA PHE A 95 -12.72 3.67 0.65
C PHE A 95 -13.70 2.52 0.93
N MET A 96 -13.19 1.33 1.23
CA MET A 96 -14.04 0.13 1.38
C MET A 96 -13.78 -0.72 2.63
N ASP A 97 -12.90 -0.33 3.53
CA ASP A 97 -12.61 -1.11 4.74
C ASP A 97 -13.63 -0.83 5.86
N LEU A 98 -13.56 -1.56 6.98
CA LEU A 98 -14.37 -1.30 8.16
C LEU A 98 -14.13 0.14 8.68
N PRO A 99 -15.19 0.96 8.83
CA PRO A 99 -15.08 2.29 9.40
C PRO A 99 -14.39 2.28 10.77
N GLN A 100 -13.48 3.22 10.97
CA GLN A 100 -12.81 3.46 12.24
C GLN A 100 -13.76 3.91 13.33
N ALA A 101 -14.94 4.42 12.98
CA ALA A 101 -16.03 4.61 13.93
C ALA A 101 -16.37 3.34 14.74
N TYR A 102 -16.17 2.14 14.18
CA TYR A 102 -16.37 0.87 14.90
C TYR A 102 -15.17 0.42 15.72
N ARG A 103 -13.96 0.92 15.38
CA ARG A 103 -12.69 0.47 15.96
C ARG A 103 -12.21 1.40 17.08
N LEU A 104 -12.49 2.70 16.98
CA LEU A 104 -12.09 3.71 17.95
C LEU A 104 -13.11 3.83 19.11
N LEU A 105 -13.55 2.69 19.66
CA LEU A 105 -14.41 2.61 20.85
C LEU A 105 -13.71 1.87 21.97
N GLY A 106 -13.68 2.49 23.16
CA GLY A 106 -13.51 1.77 24.43
C GLY A 106 -12.21 1.00 24.67
N THR A 107 -11.17 1.15 23.84
CA THR A 107 -9.82 0.66 24.16
C THR A 107 -8.98 1.80 24.72
N ASP A 108 -8.38 1.56 25.88
CA ASP A 108 -7.16 2.25 26.32
C ASP A 108 -6.09 1.95 25.26
N LEU A 109 -6.02 2.77 24.21
CA LEU A 109 -4.82 2.83 23.39
C LEU A 109 -3.73 3.29 24.34
N VAL A 110 -2.89 2.36 24.79
CA VAL A 110 -1.84 2.55 25.79
C VAL A 110 -1.07 3.83 25.48
N THR A 111 -1.21 4.84 26.34
CA THR A 111 -0.54 6.14 26.23
C THR A 111 0.82 6.14 26.92
N ASP A 112 1.62 5.07 26.75
CA ASP A 112 2.91 5.00 27.44
C ASP A 112 4.05 4.49 26.55
N VAL A 113 4.50 5.37 25.66
CA VAL A 113 5.92 5.55 25.30
C VAL A 113 6.09 6.97 24.75
N GLY A 114 7.03 7.74 25.32
CA GLY A 114 7.21 9.16 25.05
C GLY A 114 7.47 9.52 23.57
N ASP A 115 7.03 10.71 23.16
CA ASP A 115 7.26 11.43 21.89
C ASP A 115 7.13 10.66 20.54
N ASP A 116 6.88 9.36 20.55
CA ASP A 116 6.68 8.53 19.37
C ASP A 116 5.18 8.32 19.15
N VAL A 117 4.67 9.00 18.12
CA VAL A 117 3.33 8.81 17.59
C VAL A 117 3.18 7.34 17.18
N PHE A 118 2.38 6.56 17.91
CA PHE A 118 1.99 5.22 17.47
C PHE A 118 1.29 5.33 16.12
N VAL A 119 1.99 4.95 15.07
CA VAL A 119 1.42 4.79 13.73
C VAL A 119 0.58 3.53 13.82
N GLY A 120 -0.74 3.69 13.92
CA GLY A 120 -1.67 2.56 13.93
C GLY A 120 -1.38 1.66 12.75
N SER A 121 -0.74 0.52 13.01
CA SER A 121 -0.60 -0.54 12.01
C SER A 121 -2.01 -1.01 11.66
N PRO A 122 -2.39 -1.15 10.38
CA PRO A 122 -3.71 -1.67 10.00
C PRO A 122 -4.01 -3.01 10.68
N ASN A 123 -2.97 -3.80 10.98
CA ASN A 123 -2.96 -4.99 11.83
C ASN A 123 -1.75 -4.97 12.78
N PRO A 124 -1.91 -5.24 14.09
CA PRO A 124 -0.82 -5.77 14.89
C PRO A 124 -0.61 -7.22 14.41
N VAL A 125 0.33 -7.42 13.48
CA VAL A 125 0.83 -8.78 13.23
C VAL A 125 1.54 -9.15 14.53
N SER A 126 0.94 -10.06 15.30
CA SER A 126 1.52 -10.50 16.56
C SER A 126 2.92 -11.03 16.29
N GLU A 127 3.91 -10.58 17.06
CA GLU A 127 5.36 -10.84 16.88
C GLU A 127 5.75 -12.34 16.95
N ILE A 128 4.79 -13.26 17.03
CA ILE A 128 5.01 -14.72 17.10
C ILE A 128 4.29 -15.47 15.95
N GLN A 129 3.55 -14.78 15.08
CA GLN A 129 2.93 -15.41 13.91
C GLN A 129 3.87 -15.25 12.72
N LEU A 130 4.51 -16.34 12.28
CA LEU A 130 5.29 -16.36 11.04
C LEU A 130 4.46 -15.69 9.93
N ASP A 131 5.04 -14.69 9.25
CA ASP A 131 4.43 -14.09 8.08
C ASP A 131 4.13 -15.23 7.09
N PRO A 132 2.87 -15.45 6.66
CA PRO A 132 2.55 -16.49 5.70
C PRO A 132 3.40 -16.40 4.42
N LEU A 133 3.86 -15.20 4.03
CA LEU A 133 4.78 -15.02 2.91
C LEU A 133 6.15 -15.68 3.12
N ASP A 134 6.62 -15.84 4.36
CA ASP A 134 7.87 -16.56 4.65
C ASP A 134 7.82 -18.00 4.16
N TRP A 135 6.64 -18.62 4.11
CA TRP A 135 6.50 -19.99 3.63
C TRP A 135 6.77 -20.06 2.13
N LEU A 136 6.23 -19.10 1.36
CA LEU A 136 6.52 -18.97 -0.07
C LEU A 136 7.98 -18.62 -0.31
N GLY A 137 8.53 -17.67 0.45
CA GLY A 137 9.92 -17.29 0.36
C GLY A 137 10.85 -18.48 0.56
N LYS A 138 10.67 -19.23 1.66
CA LYS A 138 11.46 -20.43 1.97
C LYS A 138 11.28 -21.53 0.93
N ALA A 139 10.04 -21.78 0.47
CA ALA A 139 9.77 -22.76 -0.58
C ALA A 139 10.45 -22.41 -1.92
N ALA A 140 10.58 -21.11 -2.22
CA ALA A 140 11.26 -20.60 -3.41
C ALA A 140 12.78 -20.38 -3.23
N GLY A 141 13.35 -20.74 -2.07
CA GLY A 141 14.79 -20.65 -1.80
C GLY A 141 15.30 -19.31 -1.27
N TYR A 142 14.42 -18.42 -0.81
CA TYR A 142 14.75 -17.16 -0.15
C TYR A 142 14.88 -17.35 1.36
N SER A 143 15.54 -16.40 2.03
CA SER A 143 15.65 -16.40 3.50
C SER A 143 14.34 -16.07 4.20
N ASP A 144 13.49 -15.27 3.55
CA ASP A 144 12.27 -14.68 4.10
C ASP A 144 11.31 -14.29 2.96
N GLY A 145 10.05 -14.02 3.33
CA GLY A 145 9.00 -13.60 2.41
C GLY A 145 9.22 -12.20 1.85
N GLU A 146 9.91 -11.33 2.58
CA GLU A 146 10.21 -9.95 2.17
C GLU A 146 11.08 -9.91 0.92
N ARG A 147 12.21 -10.64 0.90
CA ARG A 147 13.09 -10.73 -0.27
C ARG A 147 12.41 -11.40 -1.46
N TRP A 148 11.56 -12.38 -1.18
CA TRP A 148 10.77 -13.03 -2.21
C TRP A 148 9.79 -12.04 -2.86
N TRP A 149 9.07 -11.25 -2.07
CA TRP A 149 8.17 -10.21 -2.56
C TRP A 149 8.93 -9.11 -3.32
N GLU A 150 10.02 -8.62 -2.74
CA GLU A 150 10.87 -7.59 -3.35
C GLU A 150 11.36 -8.02 -4.75
N HIS A 151 11.84 -9.25 -4.90
CA HIS A 151 12.31 -9.74 -6.20
C HIS A 151 11.17 -10.01 -7.18
N LEU A 152 10.12 -10.75 -6.78
CA LEU A 152 9.10 -11.21 -7.71
C LEU A 152 8.02 -10.17 -8.01
N VAL A 153 7.83 -9.16 -7.15
CA VAL A 153 6.79 -8.14 -7.29
C VAL A 153 7.41 -6.76 -7.49
N GLU A 154 8.27 -6.29 -6.58
CA GLU A 154 8.73 -4.89 -6.61
C GLU A 154 9.76 -4.59 -7.70
N GLN A 155 10.60 -5.58 -8.03
CA GLN A 155 11.59 -5.50 -9.10
C GLN A 155 11.07 -5.97 -10.46
N ARG A 156 9.86 -6.55 -10.49
CA ARG A 156 9.24 -7.04 -11.72
C ARG A 156 8.90 -5.86 -12.65
N GLN A 157 9.19 -6.03 -13.93
CA GLN A 157 8.96 -5.01 -14.96
C GLN A 157 7.73 -5.31 -15.83
N ASP A 158 7.44 -6.59 -16.03
CA ASP A 158 6.26 -7.05 -16.75
C ASP A 158 5.13 -7.29 -15.74
N SER A 159 4.07 -6.48 -15.77
CA SER A 159 2.92 -6.66 -14.87
C SER A 159 1.94 -7.73 -15.34
N THR A 160 2.18 -8.40 -16.48
CA THR A 160 1.30 -9.42 -17.02
C THR A 160 1.04 -10.52 -15.99
N ASP A 161 -0.25 -10.79 -15.75
CA ASP A 161 -0.78 -11.78 -14.81
C ASP A 161 -0.32 -11.66 -13.35
N LEU A 162 0.38 -10.57 -12.98
CA LEU A 162 0.94 -10.39 -11.65
C LEU A 162 -0.12 -10.53 -10.55
N PHE A 163 -1.25 -9.83 -10.68
CA PHE A 163 -2.30 -9.84 -9.68
C PHE A 163 -3.05 -11.18 -9.63
N ALA A 164 -3.13 -11.91 -10.74
CA ALA A 164 -3.68 -13.26 -10.76
C ALA A 164 -2.75 -14.23 -10.00
N ALA A 165 -1.43 -14.12 -10.21
CA ALA A 165 -0.44 -14.90 -9.47
C ALA A 165 -0.43 -14.57 -7.97
N ILE A 166 -0.54 -13.29 -7.60
CA ILE A 166 -0.69 -12.87 -6.19
C ILE A 166 -1.97 -13.46 -5.58
N LEU A 167 -3.10 -13.38 -6.29
CA LEU A 167 -4.36 -13.95 -5.83
C LEU A 167 -4.27 -15.46 -5.61
N GLU A 168 -3.64 -16.20 -6.52
CA GLU A 168 -3.41 -17.63 -6.39
C GLU A 168 -2.52 -17.95 -5.18
N ALA A 169 -1.37 -17.28 -5.06
CA ALA A 169 -0.45 -17.44 -3.95
C ALA A 169 -1.12 -17.20 -2.59
N MET A 170 -1.90 -16.12 -2.47
CA MET A 170 -2.64 -15.79 -1.25
C MET A 170 -3.78 -16.78 -0.97
N THR A 171 -4.42 -17.31 -2.01
CA THR A 171 -5.45 -18.35 -1.86
C THR A 171 -4.85 -19.61 -1.24
N VAL A 172 -3.70 -20.07 -1.74
CA VAL A 172 -2.98 -21.23 -1.19
C VAL A 172 -2.55 -20.96 0.25
N LEU A 173 -1.93 -19.80 0.51
CA LEU A 173 -1.50 -19.45 1.86
C LEU A 173 -2.65 -19.44 2.87
N ARG A 174 -3.83 -18.94 2.51
CA ARG A 174 -4.99 -18.93 3.40
C ARG A 174 -5.60 -20.31 3.64
N GLN A 175 -5.43 -21.25 2.69
CA GLN A 175 -5.90 -22.63 2.86
C GLN A 175 -4.99 -23.43 3.78
N GLU A 176 -3.69 -23.18 3.72
CA GLU A 176 -2.67 -23.91 4.49
C GLU A 176 -2.38 -23.27 5.84
N ALA A 177 -2.59 -21.96 5.98
CA ALA A 177 -2.41 -21.26 7.26
C ALA A 177 -3.44 -21.74 8.30
N PRO A 178 -3.05 -21.84 9.58
CA PRO A 178 -4.00 -22.07 10.66
C PRO A 178 -5.16 -21.07 10.58
N PRO A 179 -6.41 -21.49 10.86
CA PRO A 179 -7.56 -20.61 10.78
C PRO A 179 -7.33 -19.33 11.58
N PHE A 180 -7.36 -18.19 10.90
CA PHE A 180 -7.23 -16.90 11.55
C PHE A 180 -8.57 -16.54 12.21
N THR A 181 -8.67 -16.76 13.53
CA THR A 181 -9.91 -16.54 14.29
C THR A 181 -10.00 -15.14 14.89
N GLU A 182 -9.64 -14.11 14.14
CA GLU A 182 -9.81 -12.72 14.57
C GLU A 182 -11.15 -12.16 14.08
N PRO A 183 -12.11 -11.85 14.98
CA PRO A 183 -13.40 -11.30 14.59
C PRO A 183 -13.29 -9.99 13.80
N LEU A 184 -12.24 -9.20 14.05
CA LEU A 184 -12.02 -7.92 13.40
C LEU A 184 -11.74 -8.08 11.90
N GLU A 185 -10.87 -9.01 11.51
CA GLU A 185 -10.56 -9.26 10.09
C GLU A 185 -11.81 -9.72 9.34
N ALA A 186 -12.62 -10.60 9.93
CA ALA A 186 -13.88 -11.03 9.34
C ALA A 186 -14.86 -9.86 9.14
N GLN A 187 -14.90 -8.90 10.07
CA GLN A 187 -15.71 -7.69 9.95
C GLN A 187 -15.19 -6.75 8.85
N ARG A 188 -13.87 -6.58 8.73
CA ARG A 188 -13.23 -5.83 7.63
C ARG A 188 -13.59 -6.43 6.28
N GLU A 189 -13.36 -7.73 6.11
CA GLU A 189 -13.68 -8.46 4.89
C GLU A 189 -15.19 -8.40 4.54
N ALA A 190 -16.08 -8.51 5.55
CA ALA A 190 -17.52 -8.36 5.36
C ALA A 190 -17.90 -6.95 4.89
N TYR A 191 -17.27 -5.91 5.43
CA TYR A 191 -17.51 -4.53 5.02
C TYR A 191 -17.00 -4.27 3.59
N MET A 192 -15.81 -4.77 3.24
CA MET A 192 -15.27 -4.68 1.87
C MET A 192 -16.21 -5.32 0.85
N ARG A 193 -16.68 -6.55 1.12
CA ARG A 193 -17.68 -7.21 0.25
C ARG A 193 -19.00 -6.45 0.18
N LYS A 194 -19.46 -5.86 1.28
CA LYS A 194 -20.64 -4.99 1.28
C LYS A 194 -20.45 -3.80 0.33
N THR A 195 -19.30 -3.14 0.37
CA THR A 195 -18.98 -2.02 -0.52
C THR A 195 -18.92 -2.43 -1.98
N ILE A 196 -18.35 -3.59 -2.30
CA ILE A 196 -18.37 -4.16 -3.66
C ILE A 196 -19.82 -4.37 -4.15
N ARG A 197 -20.69 -4.96 -3.32
CA ARG A 197 -22.12 -5.15 -3.68
C ARG A 197 -22.85 -3.82 -3.90
N ILE A 198 -22.54 -2.79 -3.10
CA ILE A 198 -23.10 -1.44 -3.29
C ILE A 198 -22.69 -0.89 -4.65
N ALA A 199 -21.40 -0.94 -4.99
CA ALA A 199 -20.91 -0.47 -6.29
C ALA A 199 -21.56 -1.24 -7.47
N GLN A 200 -21.69 -2.56 -7.36
CA GLN A 200 -22.40 -3.37 -8.36
C GLN A 200 -23.87 -2.96 -8.52
N LYS A 201 -24.56 -2.72 -7.40
CA LYS A 201 -25.98 -2.30 -7.39
C LYS A 201 -26.19 -0.90 -7.98
N GLU A 202 -25.23 0.00 -7.79
CA GLU A 202 -25.22 1.34 -8.39
C GLU A 202 -24.98 1.32 -9.90
N GLY A 203 -24.60 0.18 -10.46
CA GLY A 203 -24.50 -0.03 -11.91
C GLY A 203 -23.10 0.12 -12.48
N PHE A 204 -22.07 0.24 -11.66
CA PHE A 204 -20.68 0.28 -12.13
C PHE A 204 -20.33 -0.99 -12.90
N SER A 205 -19.74 -0.81 -14.08
CA SER A 205 -19.50 -1.87 -15.05
C SER A 205 -18.12 -2.50 -14.91
N ARG A 206 -17.11 -1.72 -14.53
CA ARG A 206 -15.69 -2.09 -14.41
C ARG A 206 -15.16 -1.59 -13.07
N ILE A 207 -15.31 -2.43 -12.05
CA ILE A 207 -14.91 -2.11 -10.67
C ILE A 207 -13.50 -2.62 -10.44
N ALA A 208 -12.58 -1.73 -10.08
CA ALA A 208 -11.27 -2.07 -9.55
C ALA A 208 -11.31 -2.10 -8.01
N VAL A 209 -10.84 -3.19 -7.41
CA VAL A 209 -10.73 -3.37 -5.96
C VAL A 209 -9.24 -3.41 -5.63
N VAL A 210 -8.74 -2.46 -4.85
CA VAL A 210 -7.34 -2.36 -4.44
C VAL A 210 -7.27 -2.62 -2.95
N CYS A 211 -6.66 -3.73 -2.54
CA CYS A 211 -6.58 -4.15 -1.14
C CYS A 211 -5.27 -4.84 -0.83
N GLY A 212 -4.91 -4.93 0.44
CA GLY A 212 -3.87 -5.81 0.92
C GLY A 212 -4.03 -7.22 0.35
N ALA A 213 -2.94 -7.80 -0.14
CA ALA A 213 -2.95 -9.07 -0.85
C ALA A 213 -3.65 -10.20 -0.06
N TRP A 214 -3.55 -10.18 1.27
CA TRP A 214 -4.21 -11.12 2.16
C TRP A 214 -5.74 -11.14 2.04
N HIS A 215 -6.37 -9.99 1.74
CA HIS A 215 -7.83 -9.89 1.60
C HIS A 215 -8.31 -10.31 0.21
N ALA A 216 -7.44 -10.31 -0.81
CA ALA A 216 -7.83 -10.53 -2.20
C ALA A 216 -8.60 -11.85 -2.44
N PRO A 217 -8.17 -13.03 -1.93
CA PRO A 217 -8.91 -14.29 -2.07
C PRO A 217 -10.33 -14.23 -1.51
N VAL A 218 -10.50 -13.46 -0.42
CA VAL A 218 -11.76 -13.34 0.29
C VAL A 218 -12.73 -12.40 -0.42
N LEU A 219 -12.22 -11.41 -1.13
CA LEU A 219 -13.04 -10.52 -1.96
C LEU A 219 -13.41 -11.15 -3.31
N ALA A 220 -12.65 -12.16 -3.75
CA ALA A 220 -12.97 -12.96 -4.93
C ALA A 220 -14.15 -13.91 -4.69
N GLN A 221 -14.41 -14.26 -3.41
CA GLN A 221 -15.52 -15.11 -3.00
C GLN A 221 -16.62 -14.28 -2.34
N MET A 222 -17.81 -14.27 -2.94
CA MET A 222 -18.93 -13.47 -2.46
C MET A 222 -20.00 -14.37 -1.81
N PRO A 223 -19.95 -14.63 -0.48
CA PRO A 223 -20.96 -15.41 0.23
C PRO A 223 -22.33 -14.71 0.23
N ALA A 224 -23.33 -15.34 0.84
CA ALA A 224 -24.66 -14.74 0.93
C ALA A 224 -24.61 -13.43 1.74
N LEU A 225 -25.34 -12.40 1.30
CA LEU A 225 -25.39 -11.09 1.94
C LEU A 225 -25.66 -11.17 3.46
N LYS A 226 -26.55 -12.08 3.87
CA LYS A 226 -26.93 -12.30 5.27
C LYS A 226 -25.76 -12.68 6.20
N GLU A 227 -24.71 -13.31 5.65
CA GLU A 227 -23.54 -13.73 6.42
C GLU A 227 -22.69 -12.50 6.78
N ASP A 228 -22.46 -11.62 5.81
CA ASP A 228 -21.77 -10.35 6.03
C ASP A 228 -22.59 -9.42 6.96
N GLU A 229 -23.91 -9.36 6.77
CA GLU A 229 -24.78 -8.57 7.64
C GLU A 229 -24.75 -9.04 9.10
N ALA A 230 -24.62 -10.35 9.34
CA ALA A 230 -24.51 -10.89 10.68
C ALA A 230 -23.24 -10.44 11.39
N LEU A 231 -22.10 -10.38 10.67
CA LEU A 231 -20.81 -9.93 11.20
C LEU A 231 -20.80 -8.44 11.55
N LEU A 232 -21.56 -7.63 10.81
CA LEU A 232 -21.58 -6.17 10.96
C LEU A 232 -22.70 -5.66 11.89
N LYS A 233 -23.62 -6.53 12.31
CA LYS A 233 -24.80 -6.15 13.08
C LYS A 233 -24.44 -5.80 14.52
N GLY A 234 -24.96 -4.67 15.01
CA GLY A 234 -24.86 -4.29 16.41
C GLY A 234 -23.47 -3.82 16.85
N LEU A 235 -22.54 -3.60 15.91
CA LEU A 235 -21.24 -3.02 16.22
C LEU A 235 -21.43 -1.62 16.82
N PRO A 236 -20.81 -1.32 17.97
CA PRO A 236 -20.90 -0.01 18.60
C PRO A 236 -20.21 1.05 17.72
N LYS A 237 -20.57 2.34 17.87
CA LYS A 237 -20.01 3.44 17.06
C LYS A 237 -19.53 4.60 17.90
N SER A 238 -18.33 5.11 17.61
CA SER A 238 -17.81 6.41 18.07
C SER A 238 -18.04 7.47 17.00
N LYS A 239 -18.14 8.74 17.41
CA LYS A 239 -17.96 9.87 16.49
C LYS A 239 -16.48 9.98 16.15
N VAL A 240 -16.18 10.09 14.85
CA VAL A 240 -14.82 10.29 14.34
C VAL A 240 -14.81 11.42 13.31
N GLU A 241 -13.65 12.05 13.15
CA GLU A 241 -13.35 13.02 12.09
C GLU A 241 -12.07 12.59 11.36
N ALA A 242 -11.90 13.09 10.14
CA ALA A 242 -10.76 12.76 9.30
C ALA A 242 -10.05 14.01 8.78
N THR A 243 -8.72 13.96 8.66
CA THR A 243 -7.91 15.05 8.09
C THR A 243 -6.61 14.51 7.50
N TRP A 244 -5.90 15.35 6.74
CA TRP A 244 -4.55 15.07 6.24
C TRP A 244 -3.50 15.77 7.10
N VAL A 245 -2.40 15.07 7.36
CA VAL A 245 -1.21 15.65 8.01
C VAL A 245 0.05 15.38 7.18
N PRO A 246 1.05 16.28 7.21
CA PRO A 246 2.37 15.97 6.68
C PRO A 246 2.95 14.72 7.35
N TRP A 247 3.64 13.91 6.57
CA TRP A 247 4.34 12.72 7.05
C TRP A 247 5.81 12.77 6.65
N THR A 248 6.59 11.78 7.09
CA THR A 248 8.02 11.72 6.76
C THR A 248 8.40 10.29 6.40
N TYR A 249 9.48 10.14 5.64
CA TYR A 249 10.08 8.82 5.41
C TYR A 249 10.52 8.15 6.70
N GLY A 250 11.02 8.91 7.67
CA GLY A 250 11.30 8.37 9.01
C GLY A 250 10.08 7.66 9.60
N ARG A 251 8.90 8.28 9.56
CA ARG A 251 7.66 7.66 10.08
C ARG A 251 7.03 6.61 9.14
N LEU A 252 7.53 6.47 7.92
CA LEU A 252 7.16 5.40 6.99
C LEU A 252 8.07 4.17 7.12
N CYS A 253 9.19 4.31 7.85
CA CYS A 253 10.13 3.22 8.05
C CYS A 253 9.57 2.16 9.01
N TYR A 254 9.71 0.89 8.63
CA TYR A 254 9.35 -0.25 9.50
C TYR A 254 10.05 -0.18 10.87
N ARG A 255 11.36 0.12 10.89
CA ARG A 255 12.18 0.22 12.11
C ARG A 255 11.70 1.28 13.13
N ASN A 256 10.82 2.19 12.71
CA ASN A 256 10.27 3.24 13.57
C ASN A 256 8.81 2.93 14.00
N GLY A 257 8.42 1.65 13.96
CA GLY A 257 7.17 1.17 14.56
C GLY A 257 5.96 1.14 13.61
N TYR A 258 6.13 1.46 12.33
CA TYR A 258 5.06 1.33 11.35
C TYR A 258 5.06 -0.08 10.74
N GLY A 259 4.14 -0.95 11.18
CA GLY A 259 4.14 -2.37 10.81
C GLY A 259 3.94 -2.68 9.33
N ALA A 260 3.30 -1.77 8.57
CA ALA A 260 3.20 -1.86 7.12
C ALA A 260 4.30 -1.06 6.38
N GLY A 261 5.26 -0.48 7.12
CA GLY A 261 6.33 0.35 6.59
C GLY A 261 7.35 -0.42 5.75
N VAL A 262 8.26 0.34 5.14
CA VAL A 262 9.36 -0.20 4.32
C VAL A 262 10.71 0.07 4.97
N GLU A 263 11.70 -0.77 4.67
CA GLU A 263 13.03 -0.62 5.28
C GLU A 263 13.71 0.69 4.86
N SER A 264 13.64 1.04 3.57
CA SER A 264 14.30 2.21 3.00
C SER A 264 13.37 3.02 2.09
N PRO A 265 12.50 3.89 2.66
CA PRO A 265 11.56 4.70 1.88
C PRO A 265 12.24 5.61 0.84
N GLY A 266 13.41 6.16 1.17
CA GLY A 266 14.16 7.00 0.23
C GLY A 266 14.70 6.23 -0.98
N TRP A 267 15.08 4.97 -0.79
CA TRP A 267 15.43 4.08 -1.90
C TRP A 267 14.22 3.75 -2.76
N TYR A 268 13.06 3.52 -2.15
CA TYR A 268 11.82 3.23 -2.86
C TYR A 268 11.34 4.45 -3.67
N ASP A 269 11.47 5.66 -3.13
CA ASP A 269 11.24 6.90 -3.88
C ASP A 269 12.22 7.04 -5.05
N TYR A 270 13.51 6.75 -4.84
CA TYR A 270 14.49 6.77 -5.91
C TYR A 270 14.13 5.78 -7.02
N LEU A 271 13.79 4.53 -6.69
CA LEU A 271 13.35 3.50 -7.65
C LEU A 271 12.03 3.86 -8.36
N TRP A 272 11.14 4.57 -7.68
CA TRP A 272 9.91 5.08 -8.28
C TRP A 272 10.24 6.18 -9.31
N SER A 273 11.01 7.18 -8.88
CA SER A 273 11.30 8.39 -9.66
C SER A 273 12.29 8.15 -10.81
N HIS A 274 13.17 7.15 -10.70
CA HIS A 274 14.26 6.90 -11.65
C HIS A 274 14.23 5.50 -12.27
N GLY A 275 13.26 4.67 -11.92
CA GLY A 275 13.18 3.27 -12.36
C GLY A 275 13.28 3.10 -13.87
N GLU A 276 12.62 3.97 -14.64
CA GLU A 276 12.67 3.95 -16.12
C GLU A 276 14.03 4.39 -16.68
N SER A 277 14.78 5.24 -15.97
CA SER A 277 16.09 5.74 -16.42
C SER A 277 17.25 4.76 -16.17
N ILE A 278 17.18 4.00 -15.07
CA ILE A 278 18.17 2.96 -14.73
C ILE A 278 18.12 1.83 -15.78
N GLN A 279 16.96 1.60 -16.39
CA GLN A 279 16.74 0.59 -17.41
C GLN A 279 17.46 0.90 -18.73
N ASN A 280 17.50 2.16 -19.16
CA ASN A 280 18.19 2.55 -20.40
C ASN A 280 19.73 2.53 -20.28
N SER A 281 20.28 2.55 -19.07
CA SER A 281 21.73 2.49 -18.85
C SER A 281 22.31 1.07 -18.88
N GLN A 282 21.49 0.01 -18.78
CA GLN A 282 21.95 -1.38 -18.88
C GLN A 282 22.04 -1.90 -20.33
N TYR A 283 21.61 -1.10 -21.31
CA TYR A 283 21.71 -1.38 -22.75
C TYR A 283 22.61 -0.39 -23.50
N LEU A 284 23.76 -0.04 -22.93
CA LEU A 284 24.86 0.50 -23.72
C LEU A 284 25.75 -0.66 -24.20
N PRO A 285 25.79 -1.00 -25.50
CA PRO A 285 26.76 -1.96 -25.99
C PRO A 285 28.17 -1.38 -25.81
N ASN A 286 28.96 -2.03 -24.95
CA ASN A 286 30.41 -1.88 -24.80
C ASN A 286 30.95 -0.46 -25.04
N SER A 287 31.00 0.35 -23.97
CA SER A 287 31.99 1.43 -23.94
C SER A 287 33.39 0.81 -24.12
N PRO A 288 34.21 1.29 -25.08
CA PRO A 288 35.56 0.77 -25.25
C PRO A 288 36.37 1.04 -23.96
N PRO A 289 37.32 0.16 -23.62
CA PRO A 289 38.10 0.30 -22.39
C PRO A 289 38.81 1.65 -22.38
N ILE A 290 38.75 2.32 -21.22
CA ILE A 290 39.46 3.56 -20.93
C ILE A 290 40.95 3.31 -21.22
N GLN A 291 41.49 4.00 -22.22
CA GLN A 291 42.93 4.00 -22.44
C GLN A 291 43.60 4.77 -21.29
N PRO A 292 44.68 4.25 -20.70
CA PRO A 292 45.41 4.96 -19.67
C PRO A 292 45.96 6.26 -20.26
N ASN A 293 45.67 7.38 -19.60
CA ASN A 293 46.10 8.72 -19.97
C ASN A 293 47.59 8.73 -20.33
N GLN A 294 47.92 9.26 -21.51
CA GLN A 294 49.27 9.70 -21.79
C GLN A 294 49.62 10.84 -20.84
N GLU A 295 50.78 10.72 -20.21
CA GLU A 295 51.40 11.73 -19.36
C GLU A 295 51.53 13.05 -20.12
N GLU A 296 50.70 14.04 -19.79
CA GLU A 296 51.06 15.44 -20.03
C GLU A 296 52.15 15.84 -19.03
N THR A 297 53.40 15.71 -19.48
CA THR A 297 54.56 16.33 -18.85
C THR A 297 54.55 17.83 -19.11
N GLY A 298 53.64 18.53 -18.43
CA GLY A 298 53.65 19.99 -18.34
C GLY A 298 54.69 20.46 -17.32
N MET A 299 55.83 20.95 -17.83
CA MET A 299 56.92 21.55 -17.07
C MET A 299 56.44 22.60 -16.06
N PHE A 300 56.69 22.36 -14.78
CA PHE A 300 56.76 23.41 -13.76
C PHE A 300 58.10 24.15 -13.90
N SER A 301 58.06 25.45 -14.19
CA SER A 301 59.16 26.38 -13.96
C SER A 301 58.82 27.28 -12.76
N PRO A 302 59.73 27.43 -11.78
CA PRO A 302 59.46 28.16 -10.54
C PRO A 302 59.93 29.63 -10.59
N GLN A 303 59.50 30.39 -9.56
CA GLN A 303 59.95 31.74 -9.16
C GLN A 303 59.21 32.89 -9.88
N SER A 304 58.75 33.96 -9.23
CA SER A 304 59.21 34.62 -8.01
C SER A 304 58.10 35.42 -7.32
N TRP A 305 58.26 35.63 -6.02
CA TRP A 305 57.51 36.57 -5.17
C TRP A 305 57.55 38.01 -5.68
N GLY A 306 56.45 38.74 -5.49
CA GLY A 306 56.29 40.18 -5.74
C GLY A 306 54.83 40.57 -5.87
#